data_AF-A0A4Y2SQ42-F1
#
_entry.id   AF-A0A4Y2SQ42-F1
#
_cell.length_a   1.000
_cell.length_b   1.000
_cell.length_c   1.000
_cell.angle_alpha   90.00
_cell.angle_beta   90.00
_cell.angle_gamma   90.00
#
_symmetry.space_group_name_H-M   'P 1'
#
loop_
_entity.id
_entity.type
_entity.pdbx_description
1 polymer ?
#
loop_
_entity_poly.entity_id
_entity_poly.type
_entity_poly.pdbx_seq_one_letter_code
_entity_poly.pdbx_strand_id
1 'polypeptide(L)'
;MYADDTAILARNKNPNYIQIALNRHLKALEDWFIKWKIEINVSKTEAIMFANARRYSSFPPIKINDRIIPWSQELDCPVRGISNGTLKEYKERKVWKLGKFRSERKLILIEVTRGGVRPPGHQLYLTCESRHAFQGSGIINVTTTCKEGKWQPEPVCLS
;
A
#
# COMPACT_ATOMS: atom_id res chain seq x y z
N MET A 1 -1.17 -9.88 29.03
CA MET A 1 -1.48 -9.17 27.78
C MET A 1 -0.24 -8.38 27.44
N TYR A 2 0.59 -8.85 26.51
CA TYR A 2 1.88 -8.21 26.19
C TYR A 2 1.64 -7.24 25.02
N ALA A 3 1.89 -5.96 25.28
CA ALA A 3 1.99 -4.93 24.27
C ALA A 3 3.37 -4.30 24.43
N ASP A 4 4.38 -4.95 23.83
CA ASP A 4 5.76 -4.44 23.80
C ASP A 4 5.97 -3.45 22.64
N ASP A 5 4.97 -3.33 21.76
CA ASP A 5 5.02 -2.46 20.59
C ASP A 5 4.73 -1.01 20.99
N THR A 6 5.64 -0.11 20.62
CA THR A 6 5.47 1.33 20.81
C THR A 6 5.43 2.01 19.44
N ALA A 7 4.43 2.87 19.23
CA ALA A 7 4.32 3.68 18.02
C ALA A 7 4.39 5.18 18.34
N ILE A 8 5.15 5.92 17.55
CA ILE A 8 5.21 7.39 17.60
C ILE A 8 4.72 7.98 16.27
N LEU A 9 3.93 9.03 16.35
CA LEU A 9 3.35 9.69 15.17
C LEU A 9 3.68 11.17 15.18
N ALA A 10 4.17 11.68 14.05
CA ALA A 10 4.36 13.11 13.81
C ALA A 10 3.65 13.51 12.52
N ARG A 11 3.02 14.69 12.50
CA ARG A 11 2.30 15.21 11.35
C ARG A 11 2.78 16.60 10.98
N ASN A 12 3.19 16.78 9.73
CA ASN A 12 3.49 18.09 9.16
C ASN A 12 3.28 18.06 7.64
N LYS A 13 3.16 19.22 6.98
CA LYS A 13 3.15 19.32 5.51
C LYS A 13 4.55 19.14 4.92
N ASN A 14 5.59 19.56 5.66
CA ASN A 14 6.97 19.47 5.23
C ASN A 14 7.66 18.26 5.91
N PRO A 15 8.19 17.29 5.13
CA PRO A 15 8.80 16.08 5.67
C PRO A 15 10.04 16.35 6.52
N ASN A 16 10.75 17.46 6.33
CA ASN A 16 11.90 17.83 7.15
C ASN A 16 11.49 18.10 8.60
N TYR A 17 10.35 18.76 8.81
CA TYR A 17 9.84 18.97 10.17
C TYR A 17 9.33 17.68 10.81
N ILE A 18 8.79 16.75 10.01
CA ILE A 18 8.41 15.41 10.49
C ILE A 18 9.66 14.69 11.00
N GLN A 19 10.74 14.68 10.21
CA GLN A 19 12.02 14.06 10.61
C GLN A 19 12.57 14.68 11.90
N ILE A 20 12.63 16.01 12.00
CA ILE A 20 13.15 16.70 13.19
C ILE A 20 12.33 16.32 14.42
N ALA A 21 10.99 16.31 14.31
CA ALA A 21 10.12 15.93 15.41
C ALA A 21 10.32 14.47 15.83
N LEU A 22 10.38 13.55 14.87
CA LEU A 22 10.59 12.12 15.14
C LEU A 22 11.95 11.85 15.77
N ASN A 23 13.04 12.41 15.23
CA ASN A 23 14.38 12.23 15.80
C ASN A 23 14.47 12.82 17.23
N ARG A 24 13.80 13.95 17.50
CA ARG A 24 13.75 14.53 18.85
C ARG A 24 13.01 13.61 19.83
N HIS A 25 11.88 13.04 19.43
CA HIS A 25 11.12 12.10 20.25
C HIS A 25 11.87 10.78 20.46
N LEU A 26 12.50 10.25 19.40
CA LEU A 26 13.34 9.06 19.49
C LEU A 26 14.49 9.27 20.46
N LYS A 27 15.16 10.44 20.43
CA LYS A 27 16.24 10.72 21.38
C LYS A 27 15.78 10.68 22.84
N ALA A 28 14.62 11.27 23.14
CA ALA A 28 14.07 11.23 24.49
C ALA A 28 13.68 9.80 24.91
N LEU A 29 13.20 8.99 23.96
CA LEU A 29 12.89 7.58 24.19
C LEU A 29 14.14 6.75 24.39
N GLU A 30 15.20 6.96 23.62
CA GLU A 30 16.50 6.31 23.80
C GLU A 30 17.03 6.52 25.23
N ASP A 31 17.03 7.77 25.70
CA ASP A 31 17.49 8.10 27.05
C ASP A 31 16.63 7.38 28.12
N TRP A 32 15.32 7.27 27.88
CA TRP A 32 14.41 6.52 28.75
C TRP A 32 14.69 5.02 28.71
N PHE A 33 14.85 4.42 27.53
CA PHE A 33 15.15 3.00 27.38
C PHE A 33 16.48 2.62 28.04
N ILE A 34 17.52 3.46 27.90
CA ILE A 34 18.80 3.28 28.60
C ILE A 34 18.61 3.30 30.11
N LYS A 35 17.85 4.29 30.63
CA LYS A 35 17.56 4.40 32.07
C LYS A 35 16.87 3.14 32.62
N TRP A 36 15.99 2.53 31.85
CA TRP A 36 15.23 1.34 32.24
C TRP A 36 15.83 0.02 31.76
N LYS A 37 17.01 0.05 31.11
CA LYS A 37 17.71 -1.13 30.56
C LYS A 37 16.84 -1.93 29.58
N ILE A 38 16.02 -1.24 28.78
CA ILE A 38 15.18 -1.83 27.75
C ILE A 38 15.97 -1.84 26.43
N GLU A 39 16.11 -3.01 25.84
CA GLU A 39 16.77 -3.18 24.54
C GLU A 39 15.75 -3.03 23.40
N ILE A 40 16.07 -2.18 22.42
CA ILE A 40 15.22 -1.98 21.24
C ILE A 40 15.68 -2.91 20.12
N ASN A 41 14.74 -3.67 19.55
CA ASN A 41 15.02 -4.47 18.37
C ASN A 41 14.88 -3.62 17.09
N VAL A 42 15.98 -3.02 16.65
CA VAL A 42 16.03 -2.16 15.46
C VAL A 42 15.59 -2.89 14.19
N SER A 43 15.82 -4.21 14.06
CA SER A 43 15.43 -4.96 12.87
C SER A 43 13.93 -5.22 12.77
N LYS A 44 13.19 -5.09 13.88
CA LYS A 44 11.72 -5.16 13.92
C LYS A 44 11.05 -3.78 13.91
N THR A 45 11.84 -2.70 13.89
CA THR A 45 11.30 -1.34 13.91
C THR A 45 10.96 -0.89 12.49
N GLU A 46 9.72 -0.46 12.27
CA GLU A 46 9.26 0.05 10.98
C GLU A 46 8.96 1.54 11.04
N ALA A 47 9.42 2.29 10.03
CA ALA A 47 9.08 3.69 9.84
C ALA A 47 8.12 3.83 8.66
N ILE A 48 6.86 4.16 8.91
CA ILE A 48 5.83 4.25 7.87
C ILE A 48 5.48 5.71 7.62
N MET A 49 5.45 6.13 6.34
CA MET A 49 5.05 7.49 5.95
C MET A 49 3.69 7.46 5.24
N PHE A 50 2.70 8.13 5.83
CA PHE A 50 1.39 8.32 5.22
C PHE A 50 1.38 9.64 4.43
N ALA A 51 1.70 9.57 3.13
CA ALA A 51 1.68 10.73 2.24
C ALA A 51 1.18 10.34 0.84
N ASN A 52 0.54 11.28 0.13
CA ASN A 52 0.16 11.10 -1.28
C ASN A 52 1.36 11.29 -2.24
N ALA A 53 2.57 11.02 -1.76
CA ALA A 53 3.82 11.26 -2.47
C ALA A 53 4.41 9.93 -2.96
N ARG A 54 4.61 9.81 -4.28
CA ARG A 54 5.04 8.56 -4.93
C ARG A 54 6.52 8.20 -4.75
N ARG A 55 7.30 9.02 -4.02
CA ARG A 55 8.75 8.83 -3.87
C ARG A 55 9.16 8.88 -2.40
N TYR A 56 9.19 7.71 -1.78
CA TYR A 56 9.66 7.54 -0.42
C TYR A 56 11.18 7.75 -0.29
N SER A 57 11.93 7.53 -1.38
CA SER A 57 13.39 7.71 -1.43
C SER A 57 13.85 9.17 -1.28
N SER A 58 12.94 10.15 -1.40
CA SER A 58 13.26 11.56 -1.15
C SER A 58 13.03 12.00 0.29
N PHE A 59 12.52 11.12 1.17
CA PHE A 59 12.27 11.50 2.56
C PHE A 59 13.56 11.47 3.39
N PRO A 60 13.70 12.40 4.34
CA PRO A 60 14.85 12.40 5.21
C PRO A 60 14.89 11.12 6.06
N PRO A 61 16.06 10.48 6.26
CA PRO A 61 16.15 9.25 7.04
C PRO A 61 15.92 9.52 8.53
N ILE A 62 15.30 8.58 9.22
CA ILE A 62 15.14 8.60 10.69
C ILE A 62 16.23 7.72 11.30
N LYS A 63 16.71 8.09 12.49
CA LYS A 63 17.72 7.31 13.21
C LYS A 63 17.24 6.89 14.58
N ILE A 64 17.59 5.67 14.97
CA ILE A 64 17.46 5.15 16.33
C ILE A 64 18.80 4.50 16.73
N ASN A 65 19.35 4.84 17.89
CA ASN A 65 20.67 4.40 18.34
C ASN A 65 21.75 4.57 17.24
N ASP A 66 21.75 5.73 16.58
CA ASP A 66 22.60 6.07 15.42
C ASP A 66 22.45 5.17 14.17
N ARG A 67 21.54 4.21 14.18
CA ARG A 67 21.21 3.37 13.02
C ARG A 67 20.08 3.98 12.23
N ILE A 68 20.23 4.03 10.91
CA ILE A 68 19.19 4.51 10.00
C ILE A 68 18.08 3.46 9.93
N ILE A 69 16.84 3.87 10.21
CA ILE A 69 15.65 3.07 9.91
C ILE A 69 15.20 3.44 8.50
N PRO A 70 15.21 2.51 7.53
CA PRO A 70 14.67 2.78 6.22
C PRO A 70 13.15 3.01 6.33
N TRP A 71 12.63 3.98 5.58
CA TRP A 71 11.19 4.11 5.41
C TRP A 71 10.64 2.83 4.78
N SER A 72 9.58 2.28 5.38
CA SER A 72 8.88 1.15 4.77
C SER A 72 8.37 1.62 3.41
N GLN A 73 8.88 0.94 2.39
CA GLN A 73 8.37 1.13 1.04
C GLN A 73 7.25 0.14 0.90
N GLU A 74 6.05 0.61 1.16
CA GLU A 74 4.88 -0.10 0.71
C GLU A 74 4.85 0.09 -0.82
N LEU A 75 5.45 -0.87 -1.53
CA LEU A 75 5.75 -0.74 -2.95
C LEU A 75 4.44 -0.79 -3.76
N ASP A 76 4.32 0.12 -4.72
CA ASP A 76 3.22 0.07 -5.68
C ASP A 76 3.32 -1.21 -6.54
N CYS A 77 2.19 -1.82 -6.84
CA CYS A 77 2.14 -3.02 -7.67
C CYS A 77 1.99 -2.62 -9.14
N PRO A 78 2.88 -3.08 -10.04
CA PRO A 78 2.75 -2.83 -11.46
C PRO A 78 1.55 -3.57 -12.03
N VAL A 79 0.77 -2.91 -12.90
CA VAL A 79 -0.29 -3.58 -13.65
C VAL A 79 0.31 -4.20 -14.90
N ARG A 80 0.49 -5.52 -14.86
CA ARG A 80 1.00 -6.32 -15.98
C ARG A 80 -0.18 -6.90 -16.77
N GLY A 81 0.06 -7.19 -18.06
CA GLY A 81 -0.91 -7.94 -18.86
C GLY A 81 -0.94 -9.39 -18.40
N ILE A 82 -2.13 -10.00 -18.38
CA ILE A 82 -2.35 -11.39 -18.01
C ILE A 82 -2.71 -12.17 -19.28
N SER A 83 -2.18 -13.38 -19.40
CA SER A 83 -2.59 -14.34 -20.44
C SER A 83 -3.90 -15.02 -20.03
N ASN A 84 -4.83 -15.16 -20.98
CA ASN A 84 -6.07 -15.92 -20.81
C ASN A 84 -6.97 -15.37 -19.68
N GLY A 85 -6.94 -14.06 -19.47
CA GLY A 85 -7.74 -13.37 -18.46
C GLY A 85 -7.60 -11.86 -18.50
N THR A 86 -8.46 -11.17 -17.76
CA THR A 86 -8.49 -9.70 -17.69
C THR A 86 -8.47 -9.22 -16.24
N LEU A 87 -7.80 -8.08 -15.99
CA LEU A 87 -7.91 -7.35 -14.73
C LEU A 87 -8.91 -6.22 -14.88
N LYS A 88 -9.77 -6.06 -13.88
CA LYS A 88 -10.77 -5.00 -13.84
C LYS A 88 -10.72 -4.23 -12.52
N GLU A 89 -11.12 -2.96 -12.57
CA GLU A 89 -11.26 -2.09 -11.40
C GLU A 89 -12.62 -1.40 -11.41
N TYR A 90 -13.14 -1.08 -10.22
CA TYR A 90 -14.35 -0.26 -10.10
C TYR A 90 -14.02 1.21 -10.34
N LYS A 91 -14.83 1.87 -11.16
CA LYS A 91 -14.73 3.30 -11.43
C LYS A 91 -16.10 3.96 -11.32
N GLU A 92 -16.15 5.12 -10.70
CA GLU A 92 -17.36 5.95 -10.72
C GLU A 92 -17.51 6.63 -12.08
N ARG A 93 -18.68 6.45 -12.69
CA ARG A 93 -19.10 7.14 -13.91
C ARG A 93 -20.32 8.01 -13.61
N LYS A 94 -20.25 9.30 -13.99
CA LYS A 94 -21.40 10.20 -13.96
C LYS A 94 -22.27 9.95 -15.19
N VAL A 95 -23.55 9.72 -14.98
CA VAL A 95 -24.54 9.53 -16.04
C VAL A 95 -25.60 10.62 -15.93
N TRP A 96 -25.94 11.23 -17.07
CA TRP A 96 -27.01 12.21 -17.19
C TRP A 96 -28.30 11.50 -17.58
N LYS A 97 -29.39 11.78 -16.85
CA LYS A 97 -30.72 11.31 -17.23
C LYS A 97 -31.39 12.41 -18.05
N LEU A 98 -31.75 12.13 -19.30
CA LEU A 98 -32.53 13.08 -20.11
C LEU A 98 -33.84 13.42 -19.36
N GLY A 99 -34.11 14.71 -19.16
CA GLY A 99 -35.32 15.20 -18.50
C GLY A 99 -35.20 15.45 -16.98
N LYS A 100 -34.08 15.12 -16.33
CA LYS A 100 -33.79 15.53 -14.95
C LYS A 100 -32.40 16.14 -14.89
N PHE A 101 -32.26 17.39 -14.45
CA PHE A 101 -30.98 18.07 -14.17
C PHE A 101 -30.26 17.44 -12.94
N ARG A 102 -30.19 16.11 -12.88
CA ARG A 102 -29.60 15.34 -11.78
C ARG A 102 -28.64 14.33 -12.37
N SER A 103 -27.36 14.52 -12.06
CA SER A 103 -26.32 13.54 -12.36
C SER A 103 -26.40 12.37 -11.36
N GLU A 104 -26.43 11.14 -11.86
CA GLU A 104 -26.30 9.93 -11.03
C GLU A 104 -24.86 9.42 -11.11
N ARG A 105 -24.28 9.02 -9.97
CA ARG A 105 -23.00 8.32 -9.94
C ARG A 105 -23.25 6.82 -9.97
N LYS A 106 -22.67 6.12 -10.94
CA LYS A 106 -22.72 4.66 -11.03
C LYS A 106 -21.31 4.10 -10.91
N LEU A 107 -21.14 3.09 -10.05
CA LEU A 107 -19.94 2.25 -10.04
C LEU A 107 -20.02 1.28 -11.22
N ILE A 108 -18.99 1.28 -12.06
CA ILE A 108 -18.86 0.36 -13.18
C ILE A 108 -17.53 -0.37 -13.08
N LEU A 109 -17.51 -1.63 -13.49
CA LEU A 109 -16.30 -2.43 -13.56
C LEU A 109 -15.68 -2.23 -14.94
N ILE A 110 -14.44 -1.75 -15.01
CA ILE A 110 -13.73 -1.45 -16.26
C ILE A 110 -12.43 -2.26 -16.34
N GLU A 111 -12.05 -2.65 -17.55
CA GLU A 111 -10.76 -3.31 -17.78
C GLU A 111 -9.60 -2.34 -17.56
N VAL A 112 -8.57 -2.81 -16.86
CA VAL A 112 -7.39 -2.02 -16.58
C VAL A 112 -6.42 -2.16 -17.75
N THR A 113 -6.09 -1.03 -18.37
CA THR A 113 -5.07 -0.98 -19.42
C THR A 113 -3.71 -1.42 -18.87
N ARG A 114 -2.97 -2.22 -19.64
CA ARG A 114 -1.59 -2.63 -19.30
C ARG A 114 -0.72 -1.38 -19.09
N GLY A 115 0.09 -1.40 -18.03
CA GLY A 115 0.99 -0.31 -17.68
C GLY A 115 0.48 0.56 -16.52
N GLY A 116 1.41 1.26 -15.88
CA GLY A 116 1.16 1.97 -14.62
C GLY A 116 1.27 1.09 -13.38
N VAL A 117 1.04 1.70 -12.23
CA VAL A 117 1.17 1.06 -10.91
C VAL A 117 -0.08 1.36 -10.07
N ARG A 118 -0.34 0.54 -9.06
CA ARG A 118 -1.42 0.74 -8.07
C ARG A 118 -0.83 0.77 -6.67
N PRO A 119 -1.34 1.66 -5.80
CA PRO A 119 -0.86 1.74 -4.44
C PRO A 119 -1.20 0.47 -3.66
N PRO A 120 -0.47 0.21 -2.57
CA PRO A 120 -0.81 -0.83 -1.61
C PRO A 120 -2.26 -0.76 -1.13
N GLY A 121 -2.84 -1.93 -0.83
CA GLY A 121 -4.24 -2.07 -0.45
C GLY A 121 -5.24 -1.93 -1.61
N HIS A 122 -4.82 -1.47 -2.79
CA HIS A 122 -5.69 -1.41 -3.95
C HIS A 122 -6.06 -2.81 -4.44
N GLN A 123 -7.30 -2.99 -4.86
CA GLN A 123 -7.85 -4.27 -5.30
C GLN A 123 -8.13 -4.26 -6.80
N LEU A 124 -7.75 -5.35 -7.48
CA LEU A 124 -8.14 -5.64 -8.85
C LEU A 124 -8.90 -6.96 -8.91
N TYR A 125 -9.80 -7.05 -9.88
CA TYR A 125 -10.62 -8.24 -10.11
C TYR A 125 -10.10 -8.96 -11.35
N LEU A 126 -9.52 -10.14 -11.13
CA LEU A 126 -9.18 -11.07 -12.17
C LEU A 126 -10.43 -11.81 -12.63
N THR A 127 -10.63 -11.86 -13.95
CA THR A 127 -11.58 -12.76 -14.60
C THR A 127 -10.83 -13.58 -15.64
N CYS A 128 -10.77 -14.90 -15.46
CA CYS A 128 -10.18 -15.83 -16.42
C CYS A 128 -11.12 -16.09 -17.60
N GLU A 129 -10.54 -16.35 -18.76
CA GLU A 129 -11.27 -16.75 -19.97
C GLU A 129 -11.83 -18.17 -19.84
N SER A 130 -12.81 -18.50 -20.69
CA SER A 130 -13.41 -19.83 -20.73
C SER A 130 -12.33 -20.91 -20.92
N ARG A 131 -12.41 -22.00 -20.15
CA ARG A 131 -11.42 -23.11 -20.08
C ARG A 131 -10.14 -22.82 -19.30
N HIS A 132 -10.05 -21.68 -18.62
CA HIS A 132 -8.97 -21.38 -17.70
C HIS A 132 -9.54 -21.08 -16.31
N ALA A 133 -8.73 -21.35 -15.30
CA ALA A 133 -9.04 -21.05 -13.92
C ALA A 133 -7.85 -20.38 -13.25
N PHE A 134 -8.15 -19.56 -12.25
CA PHE A 134 -7.16 -18.99 -11.34
C PHE A 134 -6.32 -20.12 -10.76
N GLN A 135 -5.03 -20.13 -11.09
CA GLN A 135 -4.05 -21.10 -10.59
C GLN A 135 -4.50 -22.58 -10.72
N GLY A 136 -5.34 -22.93 -11.70
CA GLY A 136 -5.86 -24.30 -11.89
C GLY A 136 -6.89 -24.75 -10.83
N SER A 137 -7.38 -23.84 -9.99
CA SER A 137 -8.30 -24.14 -8.88
C SER A 137 -9.77 -24.36 -9.29
N GLY A 138 -10.10 -24.21 -10.58
CA GLY A 138 -11.48 -24.15 -11.07
C GLY A 138 -12.20 -22.81 -10.83
N ILE A 139 -11.59 -21.86 -10.10
CA ILE A 139 -12.16 -20.54 -9.83
C ILE A 139 -11.90 -19.60 -11.01
N ILE A 140 -12.93 -18.97 -11.56
CA ILE A 140 -12.79 -18.06 -12.72
C ILE A 140 -12.66 -16.57 -12.34
N ASN A 141 -13.10 -16.19 -11.13
CA ASN A 141 -13.07 -14.80 -10.66
C ASN A 141 -12.35 -14.71 -9.32
N VAL A 142 -11.33 -13.87 -9.22
CA VAL A 142 -10.55 -13.68 -8.00
C VAL A 142 -10.25 -12.22 -7.78
N THR A 143 -10.36 -11.77 -6.53
CA THR A 143 -9.87 -10.44 -6.14
C THR A 143 -8.42 -10.56 -5.74
N THR A 144 -7.55 -9.75 -6.35
CA THR A 144 -6.15 -9.62 -5.96
C THR A 144 -5.91 -8.26 -5.34
N THR A 145 -5.10 -8.21 -4.27
CA THR A 145 -4.79 -6.99 -3.54
C THR A 145 -3.31 -6.67 -3.70
N CYS A 146 -2.99 -5.40 -3.90
CA CYS A 146 -1.60 -4.96 -3.91
C CYS A 146 -1.02 -4.99 -2.49
N LYS A 147 0.02 -5.80 -2.27
CA LYS A 147 0.76 -5.89 -1.01
C LYS A 147 2.25 -6.02 -1.32
N GLU A 148 3.07 -5.17 -0.72
CA GLU A 148 4.53 -5.22 -0.83
C GLU A 148 5.04 -5.23 -2.30
N GLY A 149 4.40 -4.46 -3.19
CA GLY A 149 4.78 -4.37 -4.60
C GLY A 149 4.36 -5.56 -5.47
N LYS A 150 3.64 -6.53 -4.90
CA LYS A 150 3.12 -7.69 -5.61
C LYS A 150 1.61 -7.82 -5.44
N TRP A 151 0.98 -8.36 -6.47
CA TRP A 151 -0.43 -8.74 -6.43
C TRP A 151 -0.57 -10.04 -5.65
N GLN A 152 -1.40 -10.03 -4.61
CA GLN A 152 -1.65 -11.18 -3.74
C GLN A 152 -3.17 -11.49 -3.69
N PRO A 153 -3.60 -12.68 -4.16
CA PRO A 153 -2.77 -13.70 -4.80
C PRO A 153 -2.29 -13.27 -6.20
N GLU A 154 -1.26 -13.94 -6.71
CA GLU A 154 -0.72 -13.64 -8.04
C GLU A 154 -1.76 -13.97 -9.12
N PRO A 155 -2.19 -12.98 -9.92
CA PRO A 155 -3.33 -13.14 -10.80
C PRO A 155 -2.90 -13.88 -12.08
N VAL A 156 -2.94 -15.21 -12.03
CA VAL A 156 -2.57 -16.10 -13.15
C VAL A 156 -3.74 -17.01 -13.47
N CYS A 157 -4.10 -17.06 -14.75
CA CYS A 157 -5.07 -18.00 -15.30
C CYS A 157 -4.33 -19.16 -15.97
N LEU A 158 -4.56 -20.38 -15.47
CA LEU A 158 -3.99 -21.62 -15.97
C LEU A 158 -5.13 -22.51 -16.49
N SER A 159 -4.82 -23.41 -17.42
CA SER A 159 -5.77 -24.42 -17.91
C SER A 159 -6.05 -25.49 -16.87
#